data_AF-A0A961PMM8-F1
#
_entry.id   AF-A0A961PMM8-F1
#
_cell.length_a   1.000
_cell.length_b   1.000
_cell.length_c   1.000
_cell.angle_alpha   90.00
_cell.angle_beta   90.00
_cell.angle_gamma   90.00
#
_symmetry.space_group_name_H-M   'P 1'
#
loop_
_entity.id
_entity.type
_entity.pdbx_description
1 polymer ?
#
loop_
_entity_poly.entity_id
_entity_poly.type
_entity_poly.pdbx_seq_one_letter_code
_entity_poly.pdbx_strand_id
1 'polypeptide(L)'
;AGHAAVQAHATACLRAGIETVIVSIGALADATLLAAVEQAAAAGGARIVLPAGAIGGVDILSALRPSGIDSVTYSGRKPPMAWSGTPAEDLVDLAALTEETVFFSGNARDAATQYPKNANVAATLALAGLGFEGTQVRLIADPAVTRNIHEYTVQAGAASYTIRIEGNPSPDNPKTSVTTVYSVAREVLNRTRKVAI
;
A
#
# COMPACT_ATOMS: atom_id res chain seq x y z
N ALA A 1 -12.45 2.33 -7.07
CA ALA A 1 -12.00 3.73 -7.26
C ALA A 1 -10.48 3.73 -7.40
N GLY A 2 -9.92 4.57 -8.28
CA GLY A 2 -8.47 4.71 -8.49
C GLY A 2 -7.94 6.06 -8.01
N HIS A 3 -6.70 6.41 -8.35
CA HIS A 3 -6.05 7.65 -7.88
C HIS A 3 -6.85 8.92 -8.25
N ALA A 4 -7.41 8.98 -9.47
CA ALA A 4 -8.22 10.10 -9.93
C ALA A 4 -9.47 10.34 -9.05
N ALA A 5 -10.06 9.27 -8.50
CA ALA A 5 -11.21 9.41 -7.61
C ALA A 5 -10.82 9.98 -6.24
N VAL A 6 -9.61 9.69 -5.74
CA VAL A 6 -9.08 10.31 -4.53
C VAL A 6 -8.93 11.81 -4.74
N GLN A 7 -8.31 12.22 -5.85
CA GLN A 7 -8.13 13.62 -6.22
C GLN A 7 -9.47 14.36 -6.38
N ALA A 8 -10.47 13.72 -7.01
CA ALA A 8 -11.75 14.35 -7.31
C ALA A 8 -12.67 14.50 -6.08
N HIS A 9 -12.58 13.61 -5.08
CA HIS A 9 -13.63 13.49 -4.07
C HIS A 9 -13.15 13.56 -2.62
N ALA A 10 -11.92 13.13 -2.31
CA ALA A 10 -11.50 12.95 -0.90
C ALA A 10 -11.56 14.27 -0.10
N THR A 11 -11.07 15.37 -0.68
CA THR A 11 -11.04 16.67 0.00
C THR A 11 -12.45 17.24 0.22
N ALA A 12 -13.37 17.02 -0.72
CA ALA A 12 -14.76 17.47 -0.60
C ALA A 12 -15.49 16.74 0.54
N CYS A 13 -15.37 15.41 0.62
CA CYS A 13 -15.95 14.62 1.69
C CYS A 13 -15.40 15.04 3.06
N LEU A 14 -14.07 15.16 3.17
CA LEU A 14 -13.41 15.51 4.42
C LEU A 14 -13.80 16.91 4.92
N ARG A 15 -13.85 17.92 4.03
CA ARG A 15 -14.31 19.28 4.37
C ARG A 15 -15.76 19.32 4.83
N ALA A 16 -16.60 18.41 4.33
CA ALA A 16 -17.99 18.27 4.76
C ALA A 16 -18.14 17.56 6.12
N GLY A 17 -17.04 17.24 6.81
CA GLY A 17 -17.07 16.49 8.07
C GLY A 17 -17.29 15.00 7.90
N ILE A 18 -17.21 14.49 6.66
CA ILE A 18 -17.42 13.08 6.36
C ILE A 18 -16.09 12.35 6.43
N GLU A 19 -15.98 11.46 7.41
CA GLU A 19 -14.84 10.56 7.54
C GLU A 19 -14.67 9.73 6.26
N THR A 20 -13.45 9.70 5.72
CA THR A 20 -13.18 9.13 4.40
C THR A 20 -12.15 8.02 4.49
N VAL A 21 -12.53 6.82 4.04
CA VAL A 21 -11.63 5.67 3.90
C VAL A 21 -10.98 5.71 2.51
N ILE A 22 -9.64 5.83 2.45
CA ILE A 22 -8.89 5.87 1.18
C ILE A 22 -8.12 4.56 1.00
N VAL A 23 -8.50 3.78 0.00
CA VAL A 23 -7.85 2.49 -0.32
C VAL A 23 -6.77 2.64 -1.39
N SER A 24 -6.95 3.58 -2.30
CA SER A 24 -5.96 3.97 -3.32
C SER A 24 -4.89 4.89 -2.72
N ILE A 25 -4.24 4.41 -1.66
CA ILE A 25 -3.28 5.16 -0.83
C ILE A 25 -2.08 5.61 -1.66
N GLY A 26 -1.73 4.90 -2.73
CA GLY A 26 -0.70 5.31 -3.68
C GLY A 26 -0.91 6.70 -4.27
N ALA A 27 -2.15 7.21 -4.33
CA ALA A 27 -2.43 8.57 -4.78
C ALA A 27 -1.78 9.63 -3.87
N LEU A 28 -1.64 9.32 -2.58
CA LEU A 28 -1.05 10.20 -1.57
C LEU A 28 0.48 10.24 -1.65
N ALA A 29 1.09 9.53 -2.60
CA ALA A 29 2.47 9.79 -2.98
C ALA A 29 2.63 11.17 -3.64
N ASP A 30 1.57 11.79 -4.17
CA ASP A 30 1.61 13.21 -4.50
C ASP A 30 1.57 14.04 -3.20
N ALA A 31 2.67 14.75 -2.90
CA ALA A 31 2.81 15.54 -1.69
C ALA A 31 1.80 16.70 -1.62
N THR A 32 1.42 17.27 -2.77
CA THR A 32 0.39 18.32 -2.84
C THR A 32 -0.97 17.76 -2.49
N LEU A 33 -1.30 16.56 -3.01
CA LEU A 33 -2.55 15.89 -2.70
C LEU A 33 -2.61 15.47 -1.23
N LEU A 34 -1.53 14.90 -0.68
CA LEU A 34 -1.46 14.50 0.73
C LEU A 34 -1.72 15.71 1.64
N ALA A 35 -1.02 16.81 1.42
CA ALA A 35 -1.22 18.05 2.19
C ALA A 35 -2.65 18.58 2.05
N ALA A 36 -3.22 18.58 0.85
CA ALA A 36 -4.60 19.02 0.62
C ALA A 36 -5.63 18.15 1.36
N VAL A 37 -5.40 16.84 1.41
CA VAL A 37 -6.26 15.87 2.10
C VAL A 37 -6.16 16.04 3.62
N GLU A 38 -4.96 16.22 4.18
CA GLU A 38 -4.75 16.50 5.61
C GLU A 38 -5.40 17.83 6.03
N GLN A 39 -5.22 18.89 5.23
CA GLN A 39 -5.86 20.18 5.48
C GLN A 39 -7.38 20.09 5.40
N ALA A 40 -7.93 19.35 4.44
CA ALA A 40 -9.37 19.14 4.32
C ALA A 40 -9.95 18.40 5.54
N ALA A 41 -9.24 17.38 6.04
CA ALA A 41 -9.62 16.65 7.24
C ALA A 41 -9.65 17.56 8.48
N ALA A 42 -8.60 18.36 8.67
CA ALA A 42 -8.53 19.33 9.76
C ALA A 42 -9.67 20.38 9.68
N ALA A 43 -9.93 20.93 8.49
CA ALA A 43 -10.95 21.95 8.29
C ALA A 43 -12.38 21.44 8.54
N GLY A 44 -12.69 20.20 8.15
CA GLY A 44 -14.00 19.60 8.38
C GLY A 44 -14.15 18.89 9.73
N GLY A 45 -13.08 18.79 10.53
CA GLY A 45 -13.09 17.96 11.75
C GLY A 45 -13.30 16.47 11.47
N ALA A 46 -12.92 16.00 10.28
CA ALA A 46 -13.08 14.62 9.84
C ALA A 46 -11.74 13.86 9.95
N ARG A 47 -11.82 12.51 9.94
CA ARG A 47 -10.63 11.66 9.86
C ARG A 47 -10.43 11.11 8.46
N ILE A 48 -9.16 10.97 8.09
CA ILE A 48 -8.74 10.13 6.97
C ILE A 48 -8.42 8.76 7.55
N VAL A 49 -9.00 7.71 6.98
CA VAL A 49 -8.72 6.33 7.39
C VAL A 49 -8.00 5.61 6.26
N LEU A 50 -6.78 5.15 6.54
CA LEU A 50 -5.92 4.42 5.62
C LEU A 50 -5.85 2.96 6.07
N PRO A 51 -6.66 2.05 5.47
CA PRO A 51 -6.66 0.65 5.85
C PRO A 51 -5.34 -0.04 5.46
N ALA A 52 -5.01 -1.13 6.16
CA ALA A 52 -3.82 -1.93 5.86
C ALA A 52 -3.83 -2.52 4.43
N GLY A 53 -5.01 -2.74 3.85
CA GLY A 53 -5.16 -3.18 2.48
C GLY A 53 -4.74 -4.64 2.32
N ALA A 54 -3.71 -4.90 1.50
CA ALA A 54 -3.27 -6.26 1.20
C ALA A 54 -2.29 -6.86 2.22
N ILE A 55 -1.88 -6.08 3.22
CA ILE A 55 -0.91 -6.48 4.26
C ILE A 55 -1.53 -6.43 5.66
N GLY A 56 -0.81 -6.98 6.66
CA GLY A 56 -1.06 -6.78 8.10
C GLY A 56 0.12 -6.07 8.76
N GLY A 57 0.08 -5.88 10.08
CA GLY A 57 1.20 -5.33 10.87
C GLY A 57 1.47 -3.82 10.72
N VAL A 58 0.51 -3.08 10.16
CA VAL A 58 0.58 -1.62 10.04
C VAL A 58 0.44 -0.95 11.41
N ASP A 59 -0.28 -1.59 12.32
CA ASP A 59 -0.44 -1.22 13.72
C ASP A 59 0.89 -1.22 14.48
N ILE A 60 1.64 -2.34 14.43
CA ILE A 60 2.97 -2.42 15.07
C ILE A 60 3.96 -1.46 14.41
N LEU A 61 3.96 -1.30 13.09
CA LEU A 61 4.81 -0.32 12.40
C LEU A 61 4.54 1.10 12.91
N SER A 62 3.27 1.51 12.95
CA SER A 62 2.89 2.84 13.41
C SER A 62 3.20 3.04 14.89
N ALA A 63 3.03 2.01 15.72
CA ALA A 63 3.30 2.08 17.17
C ALA A 63 4.79 2.21 17.50
N LEU A 64 5.68 1.73 16.62
CA LEU A 64 7.14 1.77 16.83
C LEU A 64 7.78 3.10 16.43
N ARG A 65 7.05 4.03 15.78
CA ARG A 65 7.58 5.35 15.38
C ARG A 65 8.30 6.09 16.51
N PRO A 66 7.76 6.19 17.74
CA PRO A 66 8.45 6.88 18.84
C PRO A 66 9.74 6.19 19.31
N SER A 67 9.90 4.89 19.03
CA SER A 67 11.13 4.15 19.35
C SER A 67 12.27 4.39 18.35
N GLY A 68 12.00 5.12 17.26
CA GLY A 68 12.89 5.22 16.12
C GLY A 68 12.76 4.00 15.21
N ILE A 69 12.62 4.24 13.91
CA ILE A 69 12.66 3.20 12.89
C ILE A 69 13.95 3.43 12.11
N ASP A 70 14.76 2.38 11.96
CA ASP A 70 16.04 2.45 11.25
C ASP A 70 15.88 2.08 9.77
N SER A 71 15.02 1.11 9.47
CA SER A 71 14.74 0.71 8.09
C SER A 71 13.37 0.07 7.92
N VAL A 72 12.78 0.30 6.74
CA VAL A 72 11.61 -0.42 6.23
C VAL A 72 11.92 -0.83 4.79
N THR A 73 11.92 -2.13 4.52
CA THR A 73 12.12 -2.68 3.18
C THR A 73 10.92 -3.53 2.79
N TYR A 74 10.30 -3.22 1.65
CA TYR A 74 9.15 -3.89 1.10
C TYR A 74 9.51 -4.60 -0.22
N SER A 75 9.06 -5.83 -0.38
CA SER A 75 9.12 -6.62 -1.60
C SER A 75 7.71 -6.99 -2.06
N GLY A 76 7.34 -6.53 -3.26
CA GLY A 76 6.12 -6.94 -3.96
C GLY A 76 6.46 -7.96 -5.04
N ARG A 77 6.04 -9.21 -4.85
CA ARG A 77 6.32 -10.33 -5.75
C ARG A 77 5.02 -10.85 -6.36
N LYS A 78 5.00 -11.08 -7.67
CA LYS A 78 3.83 -11.60 -8.39
C LYS A 78 4.24 -12.56 -9.50
N PRO A 79 3.32 -13.43 -9.96
CA PRO A 79 3.52 -14.17 -11.20
C PRO A 79 3.83 -13.19 -12.35
N PRO A 80 4.68 -13.54 -13.33
CA PRO A 80 5.14 -12.57 -14.34
C PRO A 80 3.99 -11.88 -15.07
N MET A 81 2.98 -12.63 -15.52
CA MET A 81 1.80 -12.10 -16.21
C MET A 81 0.93 -11.15 -15.38
N ALA A 82 1.06 -11.12 -14.04
CA ALA A 82 0.37 -10.14 -13.22
C ALA A 82 0.92 -8.71 -13.40
N TRP A 83 2.15 -8.60 -13.91
CA TRP A 83 2.80 -7.32 -14.26
C TRP A 83 2.44 -6.81 -15.65
N SER A 84 1.64 -7.55 -16.42
CA SER A 84 1.24 -7.11 -17.76
C SER A 84 0.43 -5.81 -17.76
N GLY A 85 0.71 -4.94 -18.73
CA GLY A 85 0.20 -3.58 -18.81
C GLY A 85 0.82 -2.62 -17.79
N THR A 86 2.05 -2.89 -17.34
CA THR A 86 2.86 -1.99 -16.51
C THR A 86 4.22 -1.77 -17.16
N PRO A 87 5.01 -0.76 -16.75
CA PRO A 87 6.34 -0.53 -17.30
C PRO A 87 7.31 -1.73 -17.19
N ALA A 88 6.99 -2.75 -16.38
CA ALA A 88 7.77 -3.98 -16.29
C ALA A 88 7.89 -4.73 -17.63
N GLU A 89 6.88 -4.65 -18.52
CA GLU A 89 6.91 -5.31 -19.83
C GLU A 89 8.00 -4.77 -20.76
N ASP A 90 8.40 -3.50 -20.58
CA ASP A 90 9.47 -2.88 -21.34
C ASP A 90 10.86 -3.23 -20.79
N LEU A 91 10.93 -3.83 -19.59
CA LEU A 91 12.15 -4.12 -18.86
C LEU A 91 12.49 -5.62 -18.82
N VAL A 92 11.48 -6.49 -18.88
CA VAL A 92 11.63 -7.94 -18.75
C VAL A 92 10.65 -8.64 -19.70
N ASP A 93 11.11 -9.67 -20.42
CA ASP A 93 10.21 -10.59 -21.14
C ASP A 93 9.45 -11.46 -20.13
N LEU A 94 8.27 -10.99 -19.73
CA LEU A 94 7.46 -11.65 -18.72
C LEU A 94 7.01 -13.06 -19.13
N ALA A 95 6.89 -13.34 -20.44
CA ALA A 95 6.39 -14.63 -20.94
C ALA A 95 7.50 -15.70 -20.99
N ALA A 96 8.74 -15.28 -21.20
CA ALA A 96 9.91 -16.17 -21.27
C ALA A 96 10.69 -16.27 -19.95
N LEU A 97 10.22 -15.62 -18.87
CA LEU A 97 10.95 -15.54 -17.61
C LEU A 97 11.10 -16.92 -16.93
N THR A 98 12.33 -17.35 -16.68
CA THR A 98 12.64 -18.65 -16.04
C THR A 98 13.09 -18.54 -14.58
N GLU A 99 13.49 -17.36 -14.13
CA GLU A 99 13.95 -17.10 -12.76
C GLU A 99 13.35 -15.81 -12.20
N GLU A 100 13.33 -15.67 -10.86
CA GLU A 100 12.87 -14.44 -10.23
C GLU A 100 13.70 -13.25 -10.71
N THR A 101 13.03 -12.15 -11.08
CA THR A 101 13.69 -10.95 -11.60
C THR A 101 13.16 -9.72 -10.88
N VAL A 102 14.06 -8.99 -10.23
CA VAL A 102 13.79 -7.66 -9.68
C VAL A 102 13.88 -6.65 -10.82
N PHE A 103 12.74 -6.18 -11.32
CA PHE A 103 12.70 -5.18 -12.40
C PHE A 103 12.60 -3.74 -11.88
N PHE A 104 12.34 -3.56 -10.58
CA PHE A 104 12.34 -2.25 -9.94
C PHE A 104 12.97 -2.35 -8.54
N SER A 105 13.86 -1.40 -8.24
CA SER A 105 14.41 -1.16 -6.90
C SER A 105 14.53 0.35 -6.68
N GLY A 106 13.89 0.87 -5.64
CA GLY A 106 13.86 2.31 -5.34
C GLY A 106 13.08 2.60 -4.06
N ASN A 107 12.70 3.86 -3.83
CA ASN A 107 11.88 4.24 -2.69
C ASN A 107 10.37 4.09 -2.99
N ALA A 108 9.52 4.25 -1.96
CA ALA A 108 8.08 4.11 -2.09
C ALA A 108 7.42 5.20 -2.94
N ARG A 109 8.00 6.41 -3.03
CA ARG A 109 7.48 7.48 -3.92
C ARG A 109 7.64 7.10 -5.39
N ASP A 110 8.82 6.62 -5.75
CA ASP A 110 9.13 6.21 -7.12
C ASP A 110 8.28 5.00 -7.52
N ALA A 111 8.15 4.03 -6.61
CA ALA A 111 7.25 2.88 -6.81
C ALA A 111 5.80 3.33 -7.03
N ALA A 112 5.30 4.29 -6.25
CA ALA A 112 3.94 4.82 -6.37
C ALA A 112 3.69 5.62 -7.65
N THR A 113 4.73 6.30 -8.13
CA THR A 113 4.65 7.09 -9.35
C THR A 113 4.73 6.21 -10.61
N GLN A 114 5.67 5.25 -10.63
CA GLN A 114 5.92 4.40 -11.80
C GLN A 114 4.94 3.22 -11.89
N TYR A 115 4.49 2.68 -10.75
CA TYR A 115 3.59 1.52 -10.67
C TYR A 115 2.33 1.83 -9.86
N PRO A 116 1.52 2.85 -10.26
CA PRO A 116 0.41 3.38 -9.45
C PRO A 116 -0.66 2.32 -9.13
N LYS A 117 -0.87 1.34 -10.00
CA LYS A 117 -1.82 0.23 -9.76
C LYS A 117 -1.33 -0.79 -8.72
N ASN A 118 -0.05 -0.76 -8.35
CA ASN A 118 0.61 -1.78 -7.52
C ASN A 118 1.25 -1.24 -6.24
N ALA A 119 1.26 0.07 -6.03
CA ALA A 119 2.05 0.71 -4.99
C ALA A 119 1.29 1.11 -3.72
N ASN A 120 0.00 0.75 -3.60
CA ASN A 120 -0.78 1.08 -2.41
C ASN A 120 -0.13 0.53 -1.13
N VAL A 121 0.44 -0.67 -1.17
CA VAL A 121 1.14 -1.28 -0.03
C VAL A 121 2.39 -0.50 0.36
N ALA A 122 3.21 -0.11 -0.63
CA ALA A 122 4.39 0.72 -0.38
C ALA A 122 4.00 2.07 0.24
N ALA A 123 2.93 2.71 -0.27
CA ALA A 123 2.42 3.96 0.27
C ALA A 123 1.86 3.81 1.69
N THR A 124 1.16 2.71 1.99
CA THR A 124 0.69 2.41 3.35
C THR A 124 1.87 2.28 4.32
N LEU A 125 2.91 1.52 3.96
CA LEU A 125 4.10 1.34 4.80
C LEU A 125 4.86 2.66 4.99
N ALA A 126 4.98 3.46 3.93
CA ALA A 126 5.58 4.79 4.00
C ALA A 126 4.84 5.71 4.97
N LEU A 127 3.51 5.81 4.82
CA LEU A 127 2.67 6.69 5.65
C LEU A 127 2.51 6.19 7.09
N ALA A 128 2.75 4.90 7.37
CA ALA A 128 2.76 4.33 8.72
C ALA A 128 4.15 4.27 9.36
N GLY A 129 5.22 4.34 8.55
CA GLY A 129 6.61 4.18 8.97
C GLY A 129 7.47 5.40 8.66
N LEU A 130 8.52 5.20 7.86
CA LEU A 130 9.62 6.13 7.60
C LEU A 130 9.33 7.26 6.60
N GLY A 131 8.11 7.37 6.09
CA GLY A 131 7.81 8.23 4.95
C GLY A 131 8.19 7.58 3.62
N PHE A 132 7.89 8.28 2.53
CA PHE A 132 7.98 7.72 1.18
C PHE A 132 9.43 7.49 0.72
N GLU A 133 10.32 8.42 1.06
CA GLU A 133 11.73 8.41 0.68
C GLU A 133 12.53 7.39 1.51
N GLY A 134 12.16 7.23 2.79
CA GLY A 134 12.83 6.30 3.72
C GLY A 134 12.36 4.85 3.62
N THR A 135 11.30 4.56 2.86
CA THR A 135 10.79 3.20 2.67
C THR A 135 11.30 2.61 1.37
N GLN A 136 12.11 1.56 1.46
CA GLN A 136 12.69 0.90 0.29
C GLN A 136 11.75 -0.14 -0.30
N VAL A 137 11.72 -0.24 -1.62
CA VAL A 137 10.79 -1.07 -2.39
C VAL A 137 11.53 -1.86 -3.46
N ARG A 138 11.19 -3.14 -3.56
CA ARG A 138 11.55 -4.03 -4.67
C ARG A 138 10.29 -4.60 -5.30
N LEU A 139 10.18 -4.55 -6.62
CA LEU A 139 9.10 -5.24 -7.35
C LEU A 139 9.70 -6.38 -8.17
N ILE A 140 9.06 -7.55 -8.06
CA ILE A 140 9.63 -8.83 -8.48
C ILE A 140 8.62 -9.57 -9.35
N ALA A 141 9.04 -9.94 -10.56
CA ALA A 141 8.36 -10.93 -11.38
C ALA A 141 8.99 -12.30 -11.07
N ASP A 142 8.18 -13.27 -10.68
CA ASP A 142 8.69 -14.58 -10.28
C ASP A 142 7.81 -15.72 -10.83
N PRO A 143 8.34 -16.57 -11.73
CA PRO A 143 7.60 -17.67 -12.34
C PRO A 143 7.28 -18.81 -11.34
N ALA A 144 7.94 -18.87 -10.19
CA ALA A 144 7.70 -19.89 -9.17
C ALA A 144 6.47 -19.62 -8.29
N VAL A 145 5.95 -18.38 -8.28
CA VAL A 145 4.76 -18.03 -7.50
C VAL A 145 3.50 -18.01 -8.34
N THR A 146 2.39 -18.41 -7.73
CA THR A 146 1.04 -18.39 -8.31
C THR A 146 0.16 -17.30 -7.69
N ARG A 147 0.66 -16.58 -6.69
CA ARG A 147 -0.08 -15.60 -5.88
C ARG A 147 0.73 -14.33 -5.70
N ASN A 148 0.04 -13.23 -5.38
CA ASN A 148 0.69 -11.98 -5.01
C ASN A 148 1.23 -12.11 -3.59
N ILE A 149 2.51 -11.82 -3.43
CA ILE A 149 3.21 -11.89 -2.16
C ILE A 149 3.65 -10.47 -1.79
N HIS A 150 3.25 -10.06 -0.60
CA HIS A 150 3.69 -8.83 0.02
C HIS A 150 4.55 -9.20 1.22
N GLU A 151 5.82 -8.85 1.18
CA GLU A 151 6.76 -9.10 2.27
C GLU A 151 7.44 -7.80 2.66
N TYR A 152 7.53 -7.52 3.96
CA TYR A 152 8.30 -6.37 4.42
C TYR A 152 8.99 -6.65 5.74
N THR A 153 10.17 -6.05 5.89
CA THR A 153 11.01 -6.13 7.07
C THR A 153 11.17 -4.74 7.67
N VAL A 154 11.09 -4.67 9.00
CA VAL A 154 11.25 -3.45 9.78
C VAL A 154 12.31 -3.67 10.83
N GLN A 155 13.23 -2.72 10.93
CA GLN A 155 14.17 -2.58 12.04
C GLN A 155 13.84 -1.29 12.79
N ALA A 156 13.56 -1.39 14.09
CA ALA A 156 13.23 -0.27 14.94
C ALA A 156 13.84 -0.46 16.33
N GLY A 157 14.00 0.63 17.09
CA GLY A 157 14.68 0.59 18.39
C GLY A 157 14.06 -0.39 19.39
N ALA A 158 12.74 -0.61 19.32
CA ALA A 158 12.04 -1.54 20.20
C ALA A 158 11.73 -2.92 19.59
N ALA A 159 11.88 -3.13 18.27
CA ALA A 159 11.60 -4.41 17.64
C ALA A 159 12.19 -4.57 16.23
N SER A 160 12.46 -5.82 15.87
CA SER A 160 12.80 -6.25 14.51
C SER A 160 11.81 -7.32 14.08
N TYR A 161 11.19 -7.17 12.91
CA TYR A 161 10.24 -8.17 12.42
C TYR A 161 10.15 -8.20 10.90
N THR A 162 9.65 -9.33 10.39
CA THR A 162 9.28 -9.50 8.99
C THR A 162 7.85 -10.03 8.92
N ILE A 163 7.05 -9.47 8.02
CA ILE A 163 5.70 -9.92 7.73
C ILE A 163 5.64 -10.32 6.27
N ARG A 164 5.04 -11.50 6.01
CA ARG A 164 4.81 -12.04 4.67
C ARG A 164 3.35 -12.44 4.54
N ILE A 165 2.68 -11.90 3.52
CA ILE A 165 1.28 -12.19 3.20
C ILE A 165 1.19 -12.67 1.76
N GLU A 166 0.62 -13.86 1.57
CA GLU A 166 0.34 -14.44 0.26
C GLU A 166 -1.16 -14.31 -0.02
N GLY A 167 -1.52 -13.30 -0.80
CA GLY A 167 -2.91 -12.95 -1.08
C GLY A 167 -3.51 -13.84 -2.17
N ASN A 168 -4.68 -14.41 -1.91
CA ASN A 168 -5.47 -15.02 -2.97
C ASN A 168 -5.96 -13.92 -3.94
N PRO A 169 -5.85 -14.15 -5.26
CA PRO A 169 -6.40 -13.23 -6.25
C PRO A 169 -7.92 -13.15 -6.09
N SER A 170 -8.47 -11.95 -6.30
CA SER A 170 -9.93 -11.80 -6.40
C SER A 170 -10.45 -12.50 -7.66
N PRO A 171 -11.60 -13.21 -7.59
CA PRO A 171 -12.24 -13.80 -8.77
C PRO A 171 -12.54 -12.76 -9.88
N ASP A 172 -12.93 -11.54 -9.49
CA ASP A 172 -13.33 -10.48 -10.42
C ASP A 172 -12.15 -9.65 -10.93
N ASN A 173 -11.04 -9.63 -10.20
CA ASN A 173 -9.80 -8.94 -10.59
C ASN A 173 -8.57 -9.64 -10.01
N PRO A 174 -7.92 -10.52 -10.77
CA PRO A 174 -6.74 -11.27 -10.31
C PRO A 174 -5.57 -10.40 -9.86
N LYS A 175 -5.53 -9.12 -10.26
CA LYS A 175 -4.49 -8.17 -9.85
C LYS A 175 -4.70 -7.62 -8.44
N THR A 176 -5.89 -7.79 -7.85
CA THR A 176 -6.25 -7.31 -6.50
C THR A 176 -6.33 -8.48 -5.52
N SER A 177 -5.73 -8.30 -4.33
CA SER A 177 -5.85 -9.28 -3.25
C SER A 177 -7.22 -9.18 -2.57
N VAL A 178 -7.87 -10.33 -2.34
CA VAL A 178 -9.12 -10.43 -1.57
C VAL A 178 -9.00 -9.82 -0.18
N THR A 179 -7.80 -9.85 0.43
CA THR A 179 -7.54 -9.26 1.75
C THR A 179 -7.82 -7.76 1.80
N THR A 180 -7.66 -7.03 0.70
CA THR A 180 -7.98 -5.59 0.63
C THR A 180 -9.47 -5.32 0.87
N VAL A 181 -10.36 -6.16 0.32
CA VAL A 181 -11.81 -6.03 0.51
C VAL A 181 -12.18 -6.19 1.98
N TYR A 182 -11.64 -7.23 2.63
CA TYR A 182 -11.88 -7.47 4.05
C TYR A 182 -11.24 -6.43 4.96
N SER A 183 -10.10 -5.85 4.57
CA SER A 183 -9.50 -4.72 5.28
C SER A 183 -10.42 -3.50 5.27
N VAL A 184 -11.07 -3.19 4.16
CA VAL A 184 -12.07 -2.10 4.08
C VAL A 184 -13.33 -2.44 4.87
N ALA A 185 -13.84 -3.67 4.73
CA ALA A 185 -15.00 -4.11 5.48
C ALA A 185 -14.77 -4.01 7.00
N ARG A 186 -13.55 -4.35 7.47
CA ARG A 186 -13.14 -4.17 8.87
C ARG A 186 -13.29 -2.73 9.32
N GLU A 187 -12.87 -1.74 8.52
CA GLU A 187 -13.01 -0.33 8.89
C GLU A 187 -14.48 0.05 9.13
N VAL A 188 -15.41 -0.44 8.30
CA VAL A 188 -16.85 -0.20 8.49
C VAL A 188 -17.35 -0.94 9.74
N LEU A 189 -16.97 -2.21 9.90
CA LEU A 189 -17.40 -3.04 11.02
C LEU A 189 -16.91 -2.50 12.37
N ASN A 190 -15.68 -2.01 12.45
CA ASN A 190 -15.10 -1.46 13.68
C ASN A 190 -15.83 -0.21 14.19
N ARG A 191 -16.60 0.49 13.33
CA ARG A 191 -17.46 1.61 13.73
C ARG A 191 -18.81 1.18 14.30
N THR A 192 -19.22 -0.05 14.04
CA THR A 192 -20.55 -0.56 14.43
C THR A 192 -20.49 -1.58 15.56
N ARG A 193 -19.32 -2.18 15.80
CA ARG A 193 -19.11 -3.22 16.82
C ARG A 193 -18.73 -2.61 18.17
N LYS A 194 -19.13 -3.29 19.25
CA LYS A 194 -18.77 -2.93 20.64
C LYS A 194 -17.29 -3.22 20.95
N VAL A 195 -16.69 -4.16 20.22
CA VAL A 195 -15.27 -4.51 20.32
C VAL A 195 -14.67 -4.29 18.94
N ALA A 196 -13.60 -3.49 18.89
CA ALA A 196 -12.82 -3.23 17.69
C ALA A 196 -11.38 -3.70 17.92
N ILE A 197 -10.85 -4.40 16.93
CA ILE A 197 -9.44 -4.82 16.85
C ILE A 197 -8.92 -4.32 15.53
#